data_AF-A0A6G6ZRZ6-F1
#
_entry.id   AF-A0A6G6ZRZ6-F1
#
_cell.length_a   1.000
_cell.length_b   1.000
_cell.length_c   1.000
_cell.angle_alpha   90.00
_cell.angle_beta   90.00
_cell.angle_gamma   90.00
#
_symmetry.space_group_name_H-M   'P 1'
#
loop_
_entity.id
_entity.type
_entity.pdbx_description
1 polymer ?
#
loop_
_entity_poly.entity_id
_entity_poly.type
_entity_poly.pdbx_seq_one_letter_code
_entity_poly.pdbx_strand_id
1 'polypeptide(L)'
;MNEEQLLKRINSKRNGCRGKRLVCLLIGVALVVFGLALAVKLGPHPAQLLTLLAAWPFFYLAFLAEDQTVDGWFALFELLGN
;
A
#
# COMPACT_ATOMS: atom_id res chain seq x y z
N MET A 1 -24.15 19.83 -14.94
CA MET A 1 -22.88 19.06 -14.90
C MET A 1 -23.08 17.85 -15.81
N ASN A 2 -22.33 17.74 -16.91
CA ASN A 2 -22.61 16.79 -17.99
C ASN A 2 -22.17 15.37 -17.59
N GLU A 3 -22.89 14.32 -18.02
CA GLU A 3 -22.58 12.92 -17.68
C GLU A 3 -21.14 12.51 -18.03
N GLU A 4 -20.58 13.06 -19.11
CA GLU A 4 -19.19 12.86 -19.50
C GLU A 4 -18.17 13.39 -18.47
N GLN A 5 -18.49 14.49 -17.79
CA GLN A 5 -17.62 15.05 -16.74
C GLN A 5 -17.68 14.21 -15.46
N LEU A 6 -18.83 13.59 -15.16
CA LEU A 6 -18.99 12.63 -14.07
C LEU A 6 -18.19 11.37 -14.33
N LEU A 7 -18.29 10.79 -15.54
CA LEU A 7 -17.52 9.60 -15.92
C LEU A 7 -16.01 9.85 -15.92
N LYS A 8 -15.55 11.03 -16.39
CA LYS A 8 -14.14 11.41 -16.30
C LYS A 8 -13.65 11.53 -14.85
N ARG A 9 -14.44 12.13 -13.95
CA ARG A 9 -14.07 12.21 -12.52
C ARG A 9 -13.99 10.83 -11.88
N ILE A 10 -14.97 9.96 -12.14
CA ILE A 10 -15.00 8.59 -11.60
C ILE A 10 -13.79 7.79 -12.10
N ASN A 11 -13.48 7.84 -13.40
CA ASN A 11 -12.33 7.14 -13.96
C ASN A 11 -11.00 7.72 -13.46
N SER A 12 -10.88 9.04 -13.30
CA SER A 12 -9.69 9.67 -12.72
C SER A 12 -9.48 9.22 -11.27
N LYS A 13 -10.55 9.15 -10.47
CA LYS A 13 -10.49 8.70 -9.07
C LYS A 13 -10.09 7.23 -8.97
N ARG A 14 -10.64 6.39 -9.85
CA ARG A 14 -10.30 4.96 -9.95
C ARG A 14 -8.84 4.72 -10.37
N ASN A 15 -8.31 5.52 -11.29
CA ASN A 15 -6.89 5.46 -11.65
C ASN A 15 -5.97 5.93 -10.53
N GLY A 16 -6.37 6.97 -9.77
CA GLY A 16 -5.65 7.41 -8.58
C GLY A 16 -5.56 6.30 -7.51
N CYS A 17 -6.66 5.60 -7.26
CA CYS A 17 -6.67 4.50 -6.29
C CYS A 17 -5.83 3.29 -6.75
N ARG A 18 -5.78 2.99 -8.05
CA ARG A 18 -4.87 1.97 -8.60
C ARG A 18 -3.41 2.32 -8.35
N GLY A 19 -3.02 3.58 -8.52
CA GLY A 19 -1.67 4.05 -8.21
C GLY A 19 -1.32 3.87 -6.73
N LYS A 20 -2.22 4.25 -5.83
CA LYS A 20 -2.05 4.06 -4.38
C LYS A 20 -1.91 2.58 -3.98
N ARG A 21 -2.74 1.71 -4.54
CA ARG A 21 -2.64 0.25 -4.35
C ARG A 21 -1.32 -0.31 -4.84
N LEU A 22 -0.81 0.16 -5.99
CA LEU A 22 0.50 -0.22 -6.50
C LEU A 22 1.62 0.21 -5.53
N VAL A 23 1.55 1.42 -4.98
CA VAL A 23 2.51 1.88 -3.97
C VAL A 23 2.47 0.99 -2.72
N CYS A 24 1.29 0.65 -2.21
CA CYS A 24 1.16 -0.30 -1.10
C CYS A 24 1.79 -1.66 -1.42
N LEU A 25 1.54 -2.19 -2.62
CA LEU A 25 2.16 -3.44 -3.07
C LEU A 25 3.68 -3.35 -3.02
N LEU A 26 4.26 -2.29 -3.59
CA LEU A 26 5.71 -2.08 -3.63
C LEU A 26 6.31 -2.00 -2.22
N ILE A 27 5.66 -1.30 -1.29
CA ILE A 27 6.10 -1.23 0.10
C ILE A 27 6.06 -2.61 0.77
N GLY A 28 4.97 -3.36 0.60
CA GLY A 28 4.84 -4.72 1.12
C GLY A 28 5.93 -5.65 0.59
N VAL A 29 6.20 -5.62 -0.72
CA VAL A 29 7.28 -6.40 -1.35
C VAL A 29 8.65 -5.99 -0.82
N ALA A 30 8.92 -4.68 -0.69
CA ALA A 30 10.19 -4.19 -0.17
C ALA A 30 10.45 -4.69 1.26
N LEU A 31 9.44 -4.70 2.13
CA LEU A 31 9.55 -5.23 3.49
C LEU A 31 9.84 -6.73 3.52
N VAL A 32 9.17 -7.51 2.65
CA VAL A 32 9.45 -8.95 2.52
C VAL A 32 10.87 -9.20 2.03
N VAL A 33 11.32 -8.47 1.00
CA VAL A 33 12.69 -8.57 0.48
C VAL A 33 13.71 -8.20 1.55
N PHE A 34 13.45 -7.17 2.35
CA PHE A 34 14.32 -6.79 3.46
C PHE A 34 14.41 -7.89 4.53
N GLY A 35 13.29 -8.52 4.88
CA GLY A 35 13.26 -9.68 5.77
C GLY A 35 14.09 -10.85 5.25
N LEU A 36 13.95 -11.18 3.96
CA LEU A 36 14.76 -12.20 3.29
C LEU A 36 16.25 -11.85 3.28
N ALA A 37 16.60 -10.60 2.97
CA ALA A 37 17.98 -10.14 2.98
C ALA A 37 18.62 -10.25 4.38
N LEU A 38 17.86 -9.93 5.43
CA LEU A 38 18.29 -10.13 6.81
C LEU A 38 18.49 -11.63 7.13
N ALA A 39 17.63 -12.51 6.64
CA ALA A 39 17.76 -13.96 6.81
C ALA A 39 19.02 -14.53 6.17
N VAL A 40 19.35 -14.06 4.95
CA VAL A 40 20.56 -14.49 4.25
C VAL A 40 21.82 -13.99 4.97
N LYS A 41 21.81 -12.76 5.51
CA LYS A 41 23.00 -12.18 6.16
C LYS A 41 23.24 -12.64 7.60
N LEU A 42 22.19 -12.75 8.41
CA LEU A 42 22.29 -12.95 9.85
C LEU A 42 21.85 -14.37 10.29
N GLY A 43 21.37 -15.19 9.35
CA GLY A 43 20.68 -16.44 9.68
C GLY A 43 19.26 -16.19 10.22
N PRO A 44 18.53 -17.23 10.63
CA PRO A 44 17.16 -17.10 11.14
C PRO A 44 17.12 -16.25 12.42
N HIS A 45 16.39 -15.13 12.39
CA HIS A 45 16.32 -14.16 13.48
C HIS A 45 14.88 -13.64 13.64
N PRO A 46 14.39 -13.40 14.87
CA PRO A 46 13.01 -12.93 15.10
C PRO A 46 12.68 -11.59 14.43
N ALA A 47 13.70 -10.77 14.12
CA ALA A 47 13.53 -9.53 13.36
C ALA A 47 12.89 -9.73 11.97
N GLN A 48 13.04 -10.92 11.37
CA GLN A 48 12.44 -11.25 10.07
C GLN A 48 10.92 -11.38 10.18
N LEU A 49 10.43 -11.94 11.28
CA LEU A 49 9.00 -12.01 11.56
C LEU A 49 8.39 -10.61 11.69
N LEU A 50 9.13 -9.66 12.30
CA LEU A 50 8.67 -8.27 12.39
C LEU A 50 8.52 -7.63 11.01
N THR A 51 9.44 -7.88 10.08
CA THR A 51 9.33 -7.37 8.70
C THR A 51 8.15 -7.96 7.94
N LEU A 52 7.84 -9.25 8.16
CA LEU A 52 6.68 -9.92 7.56
C LEU A 52 5.35 -9.43 8.15
N LEU A 53 5.28 -9.29 9.48
CA LEU A 53 4.11 -8.74 10.17
C LEU A 53 3.84 -7.30 9.73
N ALA A 54 4.89 -6.48 9.60
CA ALA A 54 4.77 -5.11 9.12
C ALA A 54 4.36 -5.01 7.64
N ALA A 55 4.66 -6.03 6.81
CA ALA A 55 4.26 -6.05 5.40
C ALA A 55 2.75 -6.33 5.21
N TRP A 56 2.12 -7.02 6.17
CA TRP A 56 0.74 -7.50 6.03
C TRP A 56 -0.30 -6.40 5.82
N PRO A 57 -0.30 -5.29 6.58
CA PRO A 57 -1.23 -4.18 6.35
C PRO A 57 -1.12 -3.60 4.93
N PHE A 58 0.09 -3.55 4.35
CA PHE A 58 0.28 -3.04 3.00
C PHE A 58 -0.26 -3.99 1.93
N PHE A 59 -0.11 -5.30 2.11
CA PHE A 59 -0.76 -6.27 1.22
C PHE A 59 -2.28 -6.26 1.34
N TYR A 60 -2.80 -6.10 2.56
CA TYR A 60 -4.23 -5.89 2.77
C TYR A 60 -4.73 -4.67 1.99
N LEU A 61 -4.05 -3.53 2.10
CA LEU A 61 -4.39 -2.30 1.36
C LEU A 61 -4.28 -2.45 -0.15
N ALA A 62 -3.28 -3.20 -0.64
CA ALA A 62 -3.08 -3.43 -2.06
C ALA A 62 -4.21 -4.26 -2.67
N PHE A 63 -4.59 -5.37 -2.03
CA PHE A 63 -5.44 -6.40 -2.63
C PHE A 63 -6.87 -6.45 -2.12
N LEU A 64 -7.07 -6.30 -0.81
CA LEU A 64 -8.34 -6.64 -0.15
C LEU A 64 -9.14 -5.43 0.32
N ALA A 65 -8.47 -4.33 0.64
CA ALA A 65 -9.14 -3.14 1.14
C ALA A 65 -10.05 -2.50 0.08
N GLU A 66 -11.13 -1.86 0.52
CA GLU A 66 -11.96 -1.01 -0.32
C GLU A 66 -11.23 0.27 -0.72
N ASP A 67 -11.58 0.85 -1.87
CA ASP A 67 -10.94 2.07 -2.39
C ASP A 67 -11.03 3.25 -1.40
N GLN A 68 -12.12 3.36 -0.65
CA GLN A 68 -12.30 4.40 0.37
C GLN A 68 -11.31 4.25 1.54
N THR A 69 -11.05 3.01 1.94
CA THR A 69 -10.08 2.69 3.00
C THR A 69 -8.66 3.02 2.54
N VAL A 70 -8.31 2.65 1.30
CA VAL A 70 -7.00 2.99 0.72
C VAL A 70 -6.83 4.50 0.65
N ASP A 71 -7.84 5.23 0.14
CA ASP A 71 -7.80 6.69 0.09
C ASP A 71 -7.67 7.33 1.48
N GLY A 72 -8.40 6.82 2.48
CA GLY A 72 -8.35 7.31 3.86
C GLY A 72 -6.99 7.12 4.53
N TRP A 73 -6.35 5.96 4.32
CA TRP A 73 -4.99 5.73 4.81
C TRP A 73 -3.97 6.69 4.20
N PHE A 74 -4.03 6.91 2.88
CA PHE A 74 -3.14 7.87 2.23
C PHE A 74 -3.40 9.31 2.69
N ALA A 75 -4.66 9.69 2.90
CA ALA A 75 -5.00 11.01 3.44
C ALA A 75 -4.47 11.21 4.87
N LEU A 76 -4.50 10.17 5.71
CA LEU A 76 -3.87 10.21 7.03
C LEU A 76 -2.35 10.42 6.93
N PHE A 77 -1.68 9.74 6.00
CA PHE A 77 -0.25 9.94 5.77
C PHE A 77 0.07 11.36 5.26
N GLU A 78 -0.75 11.92 4.38
CA GLU A 78 -0.61 13.31 3.94
C GLU A 78 -0.77 14.31 5.10
N LEU A 79 -1.70 14.05 6.03
CA LEU A 79 -1.89 14.88 7.23
C LEU A 79 -0.76 14.77 8.25
N LEU A 80 -0.11 13.61 8.35
CA LEU A 80 1.01 13.36 9.26
C LEU A 80 2.36 13.87 8.72
N GLY A 81 2.46 14.08 7.41
CA GLY A 81 3.68 14.59 6.74
C GLY A 81 3.76 16.11 6.64
N ASN A 82 2.70 16.83 7.06
CA ASN A 82 2.60 18.28 7.14
C ASN A 82 2.66 18.74 8.61
#